data_AF-A0A6N2WA46-F1
#
_entry.id   AF-A0A6N2WA46-F1
#
_cell.length_a   1.000
_cell.length_b   1.000
_cell.length_c   1.000
_cell.angle_alpha   90.00
_cell.angle_beta   90.00
_cell.angle_gamma   90.00
#
_symmetry.space_group_name_H-M   'P 1'
#
loop_
_entity.id
_entity.type
_entity.pdbx_description
1 polymer ?
#
loop_
_entity_poly.entity_id
_entity_poly.type
_entity_poly.pdbx_seq_one_letter_code
_entity_poly.pdbx_strand_id
1 'polypeptide(L)' 'MKQEKQQEIARMRYGAIAPMIAGLDERYPSKTAFYTEISAKGLMGPDGKLHHYAPATIEKW' A
#
# COMPACT_ATOMS: atom_id res chain seq x y z
N MET A 1 7.00 -14.50 17.11
CA MET A 1 6.00 -15.10 16.18
C MET A 1 4.74 -14.25 15.92
N LYS A 2 3.94 -13.78 16.90
CA LYS A 2 2.72 -12.98 16.59
C LYS A 2 2.97 -11.49 16.30
N GLN A 3 3.88 -10.86 17.04
CA GLN A 3 4.13 -9.42 16.93
C GLN A 3 4.94 -9.05 15.68
N GLU A 4 5.99 -9.80 15.36
CA GLU A 4 6.85 -9.51 14.20
C GLU A 4 6.07 -9.52 12.89
N LYS A 5 5.26 -10.56 12.65
CA LYS A 5 4.41 -10.65 11.45
C LYS A 5 3.40 -9.49 11.36
N GLN A 6 2.83 -9.06 12.49
CA GLN A 6 1.94 -7.89 12.52
C GLN A 6 2.70 -6.59 12.24
N GLN A 7 3.92 -6.44 12.76
CA GLN A 7 4.78 -5.29 12.50
C GLN A 7 5.18 -5.22 11.01
N GLU A 8 5.50 -6.35 10.39
CA GLU A 8 5.84 -6.38 8.96
C GLU A 8 4.63 -6.04 8.08
N ILE A 9 3.43 -6.53 8.42
CA ILE A 9 2.19 -6.14 7.73
C ILE A 9 1.94 -4.63 7.89
N ALA A 10 2.12 -4.09 9.11
CA ALA A 10 1.94 -2.66 9.36
C ALA A 10 2.96 -1.83 8.55
N ARG A 11 4.23 -2.24 8.51
CA ARG A 11 5.27 -1.60 7.69
C ARG A 11 4.94 -1.63 6.20
N MET A 12 4.47 -2.77 5.68
CA MET A 12 4.04 -2.90 4.29
C MET A 12 2.91 -1.92 3.96
N ARG A 13 1.86 -1.88 4.80
CA ARG A 13 0.71 -0.98 4.60
C ARG A 13 1.13 0.48 4.66
N TYR A 14 1.91 0.85 5.69
CA TYR A 14 2.42 2.20 5.84
C TYR A 14 3.29 2.60 4.64
N GLY A 15 4.16 1.71 4.16
CA GLY A 15 4.97 1.94 2.97
C GLY A 15 4.13 2.19 1.71
N ALA A 16 3.00 1.50 1.56
CA ALA A 16 2.09 1.71 0.44
C ALA A 16 1.40 3.09 0.46
N ILE A 17 1.07 3.62 1.64
CA ILE A 17 0.39 4.91 1.80
C ILE A 17 1.34 6.07 2.12
N ALA A 18 2.63 5.83 2.35
CA ALA A 18 3.59 6.87 2.71
C ALA A 18 3.60 8.06 1.71
N PRO A 19 3.48 7.86 0.38
CA PRO A 19 3.34 8.99 -0.56
C PRO A 19 2.11 9.87 -0.30
N MET A 20 1.02 9.30 0.22
CA MET A 20 -0.18 10.07 0.58
C MET A 20 0.01 10.98 1.79
N ILE A 21 0.96 10.64 2.66
CA ILE A 21 1.30 11.40 3.87
C ILE A 21 2.38 12.43 3.56
N ALA A 22 3.41 12.04 2.81
CA ALA A 22 4.55 12.90 2.47
C ALA A 22 4.23 13.93 1.38
N GLY A 23 3.17 13.72 0.60
CA GLY A 23 2.82 14.52 -0.57
C GLY A 23 2.83 13.65 -1.81
N LEU A 24 1.68 13.56 -2.48
CA LEU A 24 1.52 12.74 -3.67
C LEU A 24 2.28 13.38 -4.84
N ASP A 25 3.00 12.56 -5.60
CA ASP A 25 3.70 12.99 -6.82
C ASP A 25 2.72 13.64 -7.81
N GLU A 26 3.09 14.80 -8.38
CA GLU A 26 2.26 15.58 -9.30
C GLU A 26 1.86 14.82 -10.57
N ARG A 27 2.57 13.72 -10.90
CA ARG A 27 2.20 12.82 -11.99
C ARG A 27 0.84 12.15 -11.78
N TYR A 28 0.37 12.04 -10.54
CA TYR A 28 -0.91 11.42 -10.25
C TYR A 28 -2.04 12.45 -10.34
N PRO A 29 -2.99 12.27 -11.27
CA PRO A 29 -4.09 13.22 -11.44
C PRO A 29 -5.09 13.20 -10.27
N SER A 30 -5.04 12.17 -9.42
CA SER A 30 -5.86 12.05 -8.20
C SER A 30 -5.33 10.97 -7.26
N LYS A 31 -5.82 10.98 -6.01
CA LYS A 31 -5.59 9.91 -5.03
C LYS A 31 -6.09 8.55 -5.54
N THR A 32 -7.23 8.53 -6.21
CA THR A 32 -7.82 7.32 -6.79
C THR A 32 -6.93 6.71 -7.86
N ALA A 33 -6.29 7.53 -8.70
CA ALA A 33 -5.34 7.06 -9.70
C ALA A 33 -4.14 6.35 -9.04
N PHE A 34 -3.61 6.94 -7.96
CA PHE A 34 -2.55 6.33 -7.17
C PHE A 34 -2.94 4.99 -6.57
N TYR A 35 -4.10 4.89 -5.89
CA TYR A 35 -4.54 3.63 -5.30
C TYR A 35 -4.84 2.56 -6.37
N THR A 36 -5.34 2.96 -7.54
CA THR A 36 -5.57 2.06 -8.68
C THR A 36 -4.26 1.50 -9.20
N GLU A 37 -3.22 2.33 -9.34
CA GLU A 37 -1.90 1.88 -9.78
C GLU A 37 -1.27 0.90 -8.77
N ILE A 38 -1.31 1.22 -7.47
CA ILE A 38 -0.78 0.31 -6.44
C ILE A 38 -1.56 -1.01 -6.43
N SER A 39 -2.89 -0.96 -6.56
CA SER A 39 -3.72 -2.15 -6.65
C SER A 39 -3.32 -3.05 -7.83
N ALA A 40 -3.11 -2.45 -9.01
CA ALA A 40 -2.69 -3.15 -10.22
C ALA A 40 -1.26 -3.71 -10.10
N LYS A 41 -0.32 -2.95 -9.53
CA LYS A 41 1.07 -3.37 -9.33
C LYS A 41 1.21 -4.47 -8.29
N GLY A 42 0.34 -4.47 -7.28
CA GLY A 42 0.42 -5.36 -6.13
C GLY A 42 1.49 -4.94 -5.13
N LEU A 43 1.39 -5.48 -3.92
CA LEU A 43 2.30 -5.21 -2.81
C LEU A 43 2.98 -6.50 -2.37
N MET A 44 4.29 -6.44 -2.16
CA MET A 44 5.04 -7.57 -1.63
C MET A 44 4.71 -7.75 -0.15
N GLY A 45 4.05 -8.86 0.15
CA GLY A 45 3.75 -9.26 1.51
C GLY A 45 4.98 -9.80 2.24
N PRO A 46 4.94 -9.86 3.59
CA PRO A 46 6.00 -10.47 4.38
C PRO A 46 6.15 -11.97 4.17
N ASP A 47 5.17 -12.61 3.52
CA ASP A 47 5.25 -13.99 3.04
C ASP A 47 6.00 -14.13 1.71
N GLY A 48 6.56 -13.04 1.17
CA GLY A 48 7.27 -13.00 -0.10
C GLY A 48 6.35 -13.07 -1.32
N LYS A 49 5.03 -13.05 -1.13
CA LYS A 49 4.05 -13.11 -2.22
C LYS A 49 3.58 -11.73 -2.62
N LEU A 50 3.23 -11.58 -3.89
CA LEU A 50 2.58 -10.36 -4.37
C LEU A 50 1.08 -10.43 -4.08
N HIS A 51 0.57 -9.45 -3.34
CA HIS A 51 -0.84 -9.35 -2.98
C HIS A 51 -1.47 -8.16 -3.68
N HIS A 52 -2.58 -8.42 -4.37
CA HIS A 52 -3.40 -7.38 -5.00
C HIS A 52 -4.58 -7.06 -4.10
N TYR A 53 -4.57 -5.85 -3.53
CA TYR A 53 -5.65 -5.36 -2.68
C TYR A 53 -6.53 -4.41 -3.49
N ALA A 54 -7.83 -4.38 -3.20
CA ALA A 54 -8.72 -3.41 -3.82
C ALA A 54 -8.28 -1.98 -3.47
N PRO A 55 -8.42 -0.99 -4.38
CA PRO A 55 -8.05 0.40 -4.10
C PRO A 55 -8.71 0.94 -2.82
N ALA A 56 -9.99 0.63 -2.62
CA ALA A 56 -10.76 1.02 -1.42
C ALA A 56 -10.27 0.37 -0.12
N THR A 57 -9.52 -0.73 -0.20
CA THR A 57 -8.85 -1.34 0.96
C THR A 57 -7.58 -0.57 1.30
N ILE A 58 -6.78 -0.22 0.29
CA ILE A 58 -5.52 0.52 0.45
C ILE A 58 -5.80 1.93 0.97
N GLU A 59 -6.87 2.56 0.50
CA GLU A 59 -7.32 3.89 0.95
C GLU A 59 -7.62 3.96 2.45
N LYS A 60 -7.95 2.82 3.09
CA LYS A 60 -8.31 2.74 4.51
C LYS A 60 -7.15 2.35 5.43
N TRP A 61 -5.95 2.18 4.90
CA TRP A 61 -4.75 1.92 5.70
C TRP A 61 -4.19 3.20 6.28
#